data_AF-A0A0F4YI73-F1
#
_entry.id   AF-A0A0F4YI73-F1
#
_cell.length_a   1.000
_cell.length_b   1.000
_cell.length_c   1.000
_cell.angle_alpha   90.00
_cell.angle_beta   90.00
_cell.angle_gamma   90.00
#
_symmetry.space_group_name_H-M   'P 1'
#
loop_
_entity.id
_entity.type
_entity.pdbx_description
1 polymer ?
#
loop_
_entity_poly.entity_id
_entity_poly.type
_entity_poly.pdbx_seq_one_letter_code
_entity_poly.pdbx_strand_id
1 'polypeptide(L)'
;CNEYTNPNWTVWGEPILICAEPYEGEVPLRDPDHNFAGTSYEIYRTWNPTKDSVPNMGGFIERQSEKYQGTPGQASFVIKAYDEKKTATLVEIAQNFAFFDSYVSLHDLF
;
A
#
# COMPACT_ATOMS: atom_id res chain seq x y z
N CYS A 1 -10.35 -2.13 -1.38
CA CYS A 1 -9.82 -3.49 -1.61
C CYS A 1 -8.97 -3.43 -2.86
N ASN A 2 -7.92 -4.24 -2.94
CA ASN A 2 -7.06 -4.34 -4.11
C ASN A 2 -7.23 -5.72 -4.75
N GLU A 3 -7.26 -5.75 -6.07
CA GLU A 3 -7.05 -6.99 -6.81
C GLU A 3 -5.63 -7.49 -6.59
N TYR A 4 -5.48 -8.79 -6.42
CA TYR A 4 -4.20 -9.46 -6.24
C TYR A 4 -4.13 -10.67 -7.16
N THR A 5 -3.06 -10.75 -7.94
CA THR A 5 -2.79 -11.89 -8.84
C THR A 5 -1.38 -12.41 -8.59
N ASN A 6 -1.25 -13.70 -8.26
CA ASN A 6 0.04 -14.33 -8.07
C ASN A 6 -0.06 -15.83 -8.36
N PRO A 7 0.80 -16.42 -9.21
CA PRO A 7 0.72 -17.84 -9.57
C PRO A 7 0.72 -18.82 -8.39
N ASN A 8 1.27 -18.44 -7.24
CA ASN A 8 1.30 -19.28 -6.04
C ASN A 8 0.01 -19.22 -5.22
N TRP A 9 -0.84 -18.22 -5.44
CA TRP A 9 -1.98 -17.89 -4.57
C TRP A 9 -3.30 -17.70 -5.32
N THR A 10 -3.26 -17.51 -6.64
CA THR A 10 -4.43 -17.37 -7.50
C THR A 10 -4.58 -18.54 -8.44
N VAL A 11 -5.82 -18.99 -8.65
CA VAL A 11 -6.15 -20.10 -9.53
C VAL A 11 -6.36 -19.58 -10.95
N TRP A 12 -5.67 -20.15 -11.94
CA TRP A 12 -5.72 -19.74 -13.35
C TRP A 12 -5.34 -18.26 -13.63
N GLY A 13 -4.68 -17.59 -12.68
CA GLY A 13 -4.39 -16.16 -12.80
C GLY A 13 -5.58 -15.24 -12.54
N GLU A 14 -6.72 -15.80 -12.10
CA GLU A 14 -7.88 -15.01 -11.74
C GLU A 14 -7.60 -14.18 -10.48
N PRO A 15 -7.85 -12.86 -10.49
CA PRO A 15 -7.56 -12.01 -9.35
C PRO A 15 -8.45 -12.36 -8.15
N ILE A 16 -7.87 -12.29 -6.95
CA ILE A 16 -8.63 -12.28 -5.70
C ILE A 16 -8.69 -10.86 -5.15
N LEU A 17 -9.81 -10.50 -4.53
CA LEU A 17 -9.95 -9.21 -3.85
C LEU A 17 -9.45 -9.33 -2.41
N ILE A 18 -8.43 -8.54 -2.08
CA ILE A 18 -7.94 -8.40 -0.72
C ILE A 18 -8.40 -7.04 -0.18
N CYS A 19 -9.25 -7.07 0.83
CA CYS A 19 -9.73 -5.87 1.50
C CYS A 19 -8.88 -5.60 2.75
N ALA A 20 -8.69 -4.32 3.05
CA ALA A 20 -8.16 -3.94 4.34
C ALA A 20 -9.14 -4.44 5.42
N GLU A 21 -8.63 -5.22 6.36
CA GLU A 21 -9.34 -5.48 7.61
C GLU A 21 -9.45 -4.16 8.42
N PRO A 22 -10.25 -4.12 9.51
CA PRO A 22 -10.26 -2.97 10.41
C PRO A 22 -8.86 -2.58 10.85
N TYR A 23 -8.75 -1.34 11.34
CA TYR A 23 -7.50 -0.64 11.65
C TYR A 23 -6.34 -1.51 12.15
N GLU A 24 -5.13 -1.18 11.70
CA GLU A 24 -3.92 -1.92 12.06
C GLU A 24 -3.74 -1.97 13.58
N GLY A 25 -3.53 -3.19 14.08
CA GLY A 25 -3.45 -3.56 15.48
C GLY A 25 -2.14 -3.14 16.12
N GLU A 26 -1.04 -3.38 15.41
CA GLU A 26 0.32 -3.38 15.93
C GLU A 26 1.28 -2.71 14.94
N VAL A 27 2.54 -2.52 15.34
CA VAL A 27 3.59 -2.15 14.39
C VAL A 27 3.92 -3.39 13.55
N PRO A 28 3.87 -3.31 12.20
CA PRO A 28 4.26 -4.42 11.35
C PRO A 28 5.71 -4.86 11.62
N LEU A 29 5.95 -6.16 11.69
CA LEU A 29 7.31 -6.71 11.89
C LEU A 29 8.20 -6.56 10.66
N ARG A 30 7.60 -6.28 9.50
CA ARG A 30 8.29 -6.12 8.22
C ARG A 30 7.98 -4.73 7.70
N ASP A 31 9.03 -3.97 7.43
CA ASP A 31 8.91 -2.67 6.78
C ASP A 31 8.30 -2.83 5.38
N PRO A 32 7.31 -2.00 4.98
CA PRO A 32 6.88 -1.91 3.59
C PRO A 32 8.04 -1.59 2.62
N ASP A 33 7.81 -1.72 1.32
CA ASP A 33 8.80 -1.21 0.36
C ASP A 33 8.70 0.30 0.23
N HIS A 34 9.84 0.97 0.42
CA HIS A 34 9.97 2.42 0.33
C HIS A 34 10.98 2.83 -0.76
N ASN A 35 11.28 1.91 -1.70
CA ASN A 35 12.20 2.15 -2.82
C ASN A 35 11.44 2.67 -4.05
N PHE A 36 12.04 3.58 -4.83
CA PHE A 36 11.43 4.17 -6.03
C PHE A 36 10.84 3.17 -7.03
N ALA A 37 11.61 2.13 -7.36
CA ALA A 37 11.14 1.07 -8.26
C ALA A 37 9.95 0.31 -7.65
N GLY A 38 9.97 0.09 -6.34
CA GLY A 38 8.86 -0.51 -5.59
C GLY A 38 7.61 0.35 -5.69
N THR A 39 7.73 1.64 -5.35
CA THR A 39 6.62 2.60 -5.42
C THR A 39 6.02 2.72 -6.82
N SER A 40 6.86 2.67 -7.87
CA SER A 40 6.38 2.61 -9.26
C SER A 40 5.47 1.40 -9.50
N TYR A 41 5.89 0.22 -9.03
CA TYR A 41 5.07 -0.98 -9.12
C TYR A 41 3.81 -0.89 -8.24
N GLU A 42 3.89 -0.30 -7.05
CA GLU A 42 2.74 -0.19 -6.16
C GLU A 42 1.61 0.68 -6.75
N ILE A 43 1.99 1.80 -7.40
CA ILE A 43 1.05 2.76 -8.00
C ILE A 43 0.51 2.25 -9.35
N TYR A 44 1.37 1.72 -10.21
CA TYR A 44 1.03 1.40 -11.61
C TYR A 44 0.92 -0.10 -11.90
N ARG A 45 1.30 -0.97 -10.96
CA ARG A 45 1.42 -2.43 -11.14
C ARG A 45 2.35 -2.82 -12.30
N THR A 46 3.37 -1.99 -12.52
CA THR A 46 4.46 -2.22 -13.48
C THR A 46 5.73 -1.51 -12.97
N TRP A 47 6.90 -2.13 -13.20
CA TRP A 47 8.19 -1.59 -12.76
C TRP A 47 8.64 -0.37 -13.56
N ASN A 48 8.19 -0.25 -14.81
CA ASN A 48 8.63 0.78 -15.74
C ASN A 48 7.38 1.49 -16.32
N PRO A 49 6.66 2.29 -15.50
CA PRO A 49 5.56 3.07 -16.01
C PRO A 49 6.06 4.07 -17.07
N THR A 50 5.18 4.40 -18.01
CA THR A 50 5.42 5.41 -19.03
C THR A 50 4.48 6.59 -18.80
N LYS A 51 4.62 7.67 -19.56
CA LYS A 51 3.68 8.80 -19.52
C LYS A 51 2.22 8.42 -19.79
N ASP A 52 1.99 7.28 -20.44
CA ASP A 52 0.67 6.78 -20.83
C ASP A 52 0.15 5.71 -19.83
N SER A 53 0.95 5.36 -18.81
CA SER A 53 0.54 4.43 -17.77
C SER A 53 -0.51 5.05 -16.85
N VAL A 54 -1.60 4.33 -16.60
CA VAL A 54 -2.68 4.75 -15.71
C VAL A 54 -2.45 4.15 -14.33
N PRO A 55 -2.40 4.96 -13.26
CA PRO A 55 -2.25 4.43 -11.91
C PRO A 55 -3.52 3.66 -11.51
N ASN A 56 -3.34 2.49 -10.89
CA ASN A 56 -4.46 1.66 -10.40
C ASN A 56 -4.35 1.34 -8.91
N MET A 57 -3.25 1.75 -8.25
CA MET A 57 -2.98 1.57 -6.83
C MET A 57 -3.06 0.10 -6.34
N GLY A 58 -2.95 -0.86 -7.26
CA GLY A 58 -3.17 -2.28 -6.98
C GLY A 58 -1.93 -3.03 -6.49
N GLY A 59 -0.73 -2.48 -6.72
CA GLY A 59 0.52 -3.22 -6.56
C GLY A 59 1.02 -3.40 -5.14
N PHE A 60 0.47 -2.70 -4.13
CA PHE A 60 0.98 -2.70 -2.75
C PHE A 60 1.10 -4.10 -2.13
N ILE A 61 0.03 -4.91 -2.21
CA ILE A 61 0.01 -6.24 -1.59
C ILE A 61 0.90 -7.21 -2.38
N GLU A 62 0.91 -7.11 -3.71
CA GLU A 62 1.79 -7.90 -4.57
C GLU A 62 3.25 -7.63 -4.27
N ARG A 63 3.63 -6.35 -4.24
CA ARG A 63 5.00 -5.92 -3.97
C ARG A 63 5.48 -6.42 -2.61
N GLN A 64 4.65 -6.30 -1.58
CA GLN A 64 5.00 -6.76 -0.24
C GLN A 64 5.07 -8.29 -0.14
N SER A 65 4.13 -8.98 -0.78
CA SER A 65 4.11 -10.45 -0.86
C SER A 65 5.36 -10.97 -1.57
N GLU A 66 5.77 -10.36 -2.68
CA GLU A 66 6.98 -10.72 -3.43
C GLU A 66 8.26 -10.43 -2.64
N LYS A 67 8.39 -9.24 -2.04
CA LYS A 67 9.58 -8.83 -1.28
C LYS A 67 9.91 -9.80 -0.16
N TYR A 68 8.89 -10.30 0.52
CA TYR A 68 9.04 -11.10 1.74
C TYR A 68 8.51 -12.53 1.63
N GLN A 69 8.21 -13.00 0.41
CA GLN A 69 7.66 -14.32 0.11
C GLN A 69 6.46 -14.68 1.02
N GLY A 70 5.60 -13.68 1.29
CA GLY A 70 4.48 -13.79 2.21
C GLY A 70 3.17 -14.13 1.50
N THR A 71 2.21 -14.66 2.25
CA THR A 71 0.83 -14.82 1.74
C THR A 71 0.19 -13.45 1.51
N PRO A 72 -0.85 -13.32 0.64
CA PRO A 72 -1.58 -12.06 0.49
C PRO A 72 -2.17 -11.55 1.81
N GLY A 73 -2.60 -12.45 2.71
CA GLY A 73 -3.05 -12.07 4.05
C GLY A 73 -1.94 -11.46 4.91
N GLN A 74 -0.75 -12.05 4.90
CA GLN A 74 0.42 -11.50 5.60
C GLN A 74 0.90 -10.17 5.01
N ALA A 75 0.69 -9.95 3.72
CA ALA A 75 1.05 -8.70 3.04
C ALA A 75 -0.01 -7.60 3.20
N SER A 76 -1.26 -7.96 3.52
CA SER A 76 -2.42 -7.05 3.53
C SER A 76 -2.31 -5.86 4.49
N PHE A 77 -1.40 -5.90 5.48
CA PHE A 77 -1.21 -4.79 6.42
C PHE A 77 -0.81 -3.47 5.73
N VAL A 78 -0.18 -3.54 4.55
CA VAL A 78 0.28 -2.35 3.80
C VAL A 78 -0.87 -1.48 3.28
N ILE A 79 -2.10 -1.99 3.30
CA ILE A 79 -3.31 -1.24 2.93
C ILE A 79 -4.21 -0.92 4.15
N LYS A 80 -3.72 -1.19 5.37
CA LYS A 80 -4.44 -0.86 6.61
C LYS A 80 -4.04 0.53 7.11
N ALA A 81 -4.96 1.19 7.83
CA ALA A 81 -4.71 2.46 8.50
C ALA A 81 -4.77 2.28 10.02
N TYR A 82 -4.13 3.16 10.78
CA TYR A 82 -4.34 3.23 12.24
C TYR A 82 -5.65 3.98 12.57
N ASP A 83 -6.28 3.64 13.69
CA ASP A 83 -7.47 4.34 14.17
C ASP A 83 -7.12 5.67 14.85
N GLU A 84 -8.13 6.54 15.00
CA GLU A 84 -7.97 7.82 15.69
C GLU A 84 -7.46 7.66 17.12
N LYS A 85 -7.80 6.56 17.79
CA LYS A 85 -7.35 6.29 19.16
C LYS A 85 -5.83 6.08 19.21
N LYS A 86 -5.25 5.38 18.24
CA LYS A 86 -3.80 5.18 18.10
C LYS A 86 -3.08 6.41 17.59
N THR A 87 -3.75 7.23 16.78
CA THR A 87 -3.19 8.48 16.24
C THR A 87 -3.67 9.73 16.99
N ALA A 88 -4.14 9.59 18.24
CA ALA A 88 -4.87 10.65 18.95
C ALA A 88 -4.12 11.98 19.00
N THR A 89 -2.81 11.96 19.24
CA THR A 89 -1.97 13.17 19.23
C THR A 89 -1.94 13.85 17.86
N LEU A 90 -1.87 13.07 16.77
CA LEU A 90 -1.88 13.61 15.40
C LEU A 90 -3.25 14.17 15.05
N VAL A 91 -4.33 13.52 15.51
CA VAL A 91 -5.72 13.99 15.34
C VAL A 91 -5.92 15.32 16.07
N GLU A 92 -5.45 15.44 17.32
CA GLU A 92 -5.51 16.69 18.08
C GLU A 92 -4.79 17.83 17.36
N ILE A 93 -3.58 17.57 16.84
CA ILE A 93 -2.83 18.57 16.06
C ILE A 93 -3.60 18.95 14.79
N ALA A 94 -4.14 17.98 14.04
CA ALA A 94 -4.88 18.23 12.82
C ALA A 94 -6.19 19.01 13.06
N GLN A 95 -6.82 18.86 14.23
CA GLN A 95 -8.03 19.61 14.59
C GLN A 95 -7.76 21.05 15.04
N ASN A 96 -6.56 21.32 15.58
CA ASN A 96 -6.21 22.63 16.14
C ASN A 96 -5.30 23.47 15.21
N PHE A 97 -4.73 22.88 14.17
CA PHE A 97 -3.81 23.54 13.24
C PHE A 97 -4.15 23.20 11.78
N ALA A 98 -3.55 23.93 10.84
CA ALA A 98 -3.68 23.61 9.43
C ALA A 98 -2.97 22.28 9.12
N PHE A 99 -3.67 21.41 8.39
CA PHE A 99 -3.16 20.13 7.89
C PHE A 99 -3.20 20.12 6.37
N PHE A 100 -2.21 19.47 5.74
CA PHE A 100 -2.15 19.33 4.29
C PHE A 100 -2.38 17.86 3.93
N ASP A 101 -3.49 17.57 3.24
CA ASP A 101 -3.84 16.23 2.73
C ASP A 101 -3.40 16.00 1.28
N SER A 102 -2.92 17.04 0.62
CA SER A 102 -2.54 17.06 -0.79
C SER A 102 -1.04 17.29 -1.00
N TYR A 103 -0.22 17.06 0.05
CA TYR A 103 1.24 17.13 -0.04
C TYR A 103 1.80 15.81 -0.58
N VAL A 104 2.63 15.89 -1.62
CA VAL A 104 3.36 14.75 -2.20
C VAL A 104 4.85 15.08 -2.17
N SER A 105 5.69 14.09 -1.84
CA SER A 105 7.13 14.32 -1.79
C SER A 105 7.67 14.57 -3.20
N LEU A 106 8.64 15.50 -3.33
CA LEU A 106 9.29 15.83 -4.60
C LEU A 106 9.94 14.61 -5.27
N HIS A 107 10.30 13.59 -4.48
CA HIS A 107 10.94 12.38 -4.99
C HIS A 107 9.93 11.41 -5.62
N ASP A 108 8.62 11.58 -5.37
CA ASP A 108 7.54 10.76 -5.93
C ASP A 108 6.91 11.39 -7.19
N LEU A 109 7.46 12.52 -7.67
CA LEU A 109 6.96 13.32 -8.80
C LEU A 109 7.77 13.14 -10.10
N PHE A 110 8.81 12.29 -10.11
CA PHE A 110 9.72 12.09 -11.26
C PHE A 110 9.88 10.62 -11.64
#